data_AF-A0A318KYZ8-F1
#
_entry.id   AF-A0A318KYZ8-F1
#
_cell.length_a   1.000
_cell.length_b   1.000
_cell.length_c   1.000
_cell.angle_alpha   90.00
_cell.angle_beta   90.00
_cell.angle_gamma   90.00
#
_symmetry.space_group_name_H-M   'P 1'
#
loop_
_entity.id
_entity.type
_entity.pdbx_description
1 polymer ?
#
loop_
_entity_poly.entity_id
_entity_poly.type
_entity_poly.pdbx_seq_one_letter_code
_entity_poly.pdbx_strand_id
1 'polypeptide(L)'
;MPDWIITPASNAMDKIVSYRTVLQAMRQFVRQNAVVSDTVNIYHDAARTQRTSLRYSNNNYQVDQINGQNILYNYPDPLPDFNINTLPSGFPLQGTAVNATQKSQLLFLLPEAARSEEIQSRMEAAFSNAATIALQPLAVLVKKYSATCAVAGVNVAHPARPLVRADYLAYANTLPPNNPDRVAILQLLG
;
A
#
# COMPACT_ATOMS: atom_id res chain seq x y z
N MET A 1 -18.52 -4.97 -3.33
CA MET A 1 -17.21 -4.34 -3.02
C MET A 1 -16.65 -5.08 -1.83
N PRO A 2 -15.34 -5.37 -1.72
CA PRO A 2 -14.86 -6.07 -0.54
C PRO A 2 -14.97 -5.13 0.68
N ASP A 3 -15.60 -5.69 1.71
CA ASP A 3 -16.04 -5.02 2.92
C ASP A 3 -14.92 -5.06 3.97
N TRP A 4 -14.03 -4.06 3.95
CA TRP A 4 -12.90 -4.00 4.89
C TRP A 4 -13.22 -3.13 6.11
N ILE A 5 -12.70 -3.50 7.27
CA ILE A 5 -12.95 -2.81 8.55
C ILE A 5 -11.61 -2.31 9.10
N ILE A 6 -11.48 -0.98 9.21
CA ILE A 6 -10.33 -0.36 9.89
C ILE A 6 -10.85 0.41 11.08
N THR A 7 -10.42 0.03 12.27
CA THR A 7 -10.77 0.73 13.50
C THR A 7 -9.52 1.01 14.34
N PRO A 8 -9.36 2.26 14.84
CA PRO A 8 -8.29 2.64 15.77
C PRO A 8 -8.50 2.04 17.18
N ALA A 9 -9.71 1.54 17.46
CA ALA A 9 -10.04 0.76 18.65
C ALA A 9 -11.11 -0.27 18.29
N SER A 10 -10.82 -1.54 18.57
CA SER A 10 -11.73 -2.68 18.41
C SER A 10 -13.04 -2.45 19.19
N ASN A 11 -14.11 -2.02 18.53
CA ASN A 11 -15.45 -1.92 19.11
C ASN A 11 -16.49 -2.47 18.13
N ALA A 12 -17.53 -3.11 18.68
CA ALA A 12 -18.57 -3.92 18.02
C ALA A 12 -19.47 -3.18 17.00
N MET A 13 -19.09 -2.02 16.51
CA MET A 13 -19.82 -1.26 15.48
C MET A 13 -19.07 -1.18 14.15
N ASP A 14 -18.21 -2.15 13.83
CA ASP A 14 -17.41 -2.01 12.61
C ASP A 14 -18.30 -1.89 11.37
N LYS A 15 -18.24 -0.73 10.72
CA LYS A 15 -18.89 -0.52 9.44
C LYS A 15 -17.93 -0.95 8.35
N ILE A 16 -18.51 -1.58 7.35
CA ILE A 16 -17.93 -1.86 6.04
C ILE A 16 -17.39 -0.53 5.47
N VAL A 17 -16.07 -0.33 5.50
CA VAL A 17 -15.43 0.88 4.99
C VAL A 17 -14.87 0.59 3.60
N SER A 18 -15.12 1.47 2.63
CA SER A 18 -14.56 1.30 1.27
C SER A 18 -13.03 1.40 1.30
N TYR A 19 -12.35 0.70 0.39
CA TYR A 19 -10.89 0.75 0.22
C TYR A 19 -10.34 2.18 0.15
N ARG A 20 -11.08 3.10 -0.48
CA ARG A 20 -10.72 4.52 -0.54
C ARG A 20 -10.72 5.19 0.83
N THR A 21 -11.74 4.94 1.64
CA THR A 21 -11.84 5.52 2.99
C THR A 21 -10.75 4.97 3.91
N VAL A 22 -10.37 3.71 3.75
CA VAL A 22 -9.19 3.10 4.39
C VAL A 22 -7.92 3.89 4.10
N LEU A 23 -7.62 4.13 2.82
CA LEU A 23 -6.42 4.88 2.44
C LEU A 23 -6.47 6.34 2.92
N GLN A 24 -7.65 6.96 2.91
CA GLN A 24 -7.85 8.31 3.46
C GLN A 24 -7.56 8.36 4.97
N ALA A 25 -8.02 7.37 5.74
CA ALA A 25 -7.76 7.28 7.16
C ALA A 25 -6.26 7.10 7.45
N MET A 26 -5.58 6.20 6.73
CA MET A 26 -4.12 6.02 6.84
C MET A 26 -3.38 7.33 6.54
N ARG A 27 -3.77 8.05 5.48
CA ARG A 27 -3.19 9.34 5.12
C ARG A 27 -3.42 10.40 6.19
N GLN A 28 -4.62 10.46 6.75
CA GLN A 28 -4.94 11.37 7.83
C GLN A 28 -4.11 11.08 9.08
N PHE A 29 -3.97 9.80 9.45
CA PHE A 29 -3.14 9.37 10.57
C PHE A 29 -1.68 9.83 10.44
N VAL A 30 -1.05 9.58 9.29
CA VAL A 30 0.33 10.00 9.01
C VAL A 30 0.51 11.52 9.04
N ARG A 31 -0.49 12.29 8.59
CA ARG A 31 -0.46 13.76 8.61
C ARG A 31 -0.61 14.34 10.02
N GLN A 32 -1.43 13.72 10.87
CA GLN A 32 -1.77 14.26 12.19
C GLN A 32 -0.61 14.15 13.19
N ASN A 33 0.34 13.22 12.99
CA ASN A 33 1.59 13.07 13.75
C ASN A 33 1.44 13.04 15.30
N ALA A 34 0.25 12.72 15.83
CA ALA A 34 -0.02 12.70 17.26
C ALA A 34 0.18 11.32 17.91
N VAL A 35 0.02 10.25 17.13
CA VAL A 35 0.16 8.84 17.55
C VAL A 35 1.21 8.18 16.67
N VAL A 36 2.11 7.37 17.25
CA VAL A 36 3.29 6.82 16.55
C VAL A 36 2.95 5.62 15.65
N SER A 37 1.98 4.80 16.02
CA SER A 37 1.54 3.66 15.23
C SER A 37 0.05 3.39 15.36
N ASP A 38 -0.56 2.85 14.30
CA ASP A 38 -1.95 2.41 14.24
C ASP A 38 -2.05 1.05 13.54
N THR A 39 -3.22 0.43 13.54
CA THR A 39 -3.44 -0.92 12.99
C THR A 39 -4.58 -0.94 11.98
N VAL A 40 -4.30 -1.46 10.80
CA VAL A 40 -5.31 -1.83 9.81
C VAL A 40 -5.69 -3.30 10.01
N ASN A 41 -6.99 -3.60 10.08
CA ASN A 41 -7.49 -4.97 10.13
C ASN A 41 -8.19 -5.36 8.82
N ILE A 42 -8.05 -6.61 8.44
CA ILE A 42 -8.50 -7.20 7.18
C ILE A 42 -9.21 -8.49 7.56
N TYR A 43 -10.53 -8.56 7.42
CA TYR A 43 -11.31 -9.72 7.88
C TYR A 43 -11.57 -10.72 6.75
N HIS A 44 -11.55 -12.01 7.07
CA HIS A 44 -11.70 -13.09 6.09
C HIS A 44 -13.15 -13.42 5.74
N ASP A 45 -14.09 -13.13 6.63
CA ASP A 45 -15.51 -13.44 6.47
C ASP A 45 -16.41 -12.36 7.08
N ALA A 46 -17.70 -12.39 6.71
CA ALA A 46 -18.72 -11.51 7.27
C ALA A 46 -18.91 -11.73 8.79
N ALA A 47 -18.55 -12.91 9.28
CA ALA A 47 -18.60 -13.27 10.69
C ALA A 47 -17.43 -12.70 11.52
N ARG A 48 -16.45 -12.04 10.87
CA ARG A 48 -15.27 -11.40 11.47
C ARG A 48 -14.43 -12.33 12.35
N THR A 49 -14.43 -13.62 12.04
CA THR A 49 -13.84 -14.63 12.92
C THR A 49 -12.32 -14.61 12.91
N GLN A 50 -11.71 -14.29 11.76
CA GLN A 50 -10.26 -14.21 11.59
C GLN A 50 -9.86 -12.97 10.80
N ARG A 51 -8.81 -12.29 11.27
CA ARG A 51 -8.29 -11.06 10.66
C ARG A 51 -6.79 -11.10 10.41
N THR A 52 -6.36 -10.53 9.29
CA THR A 52 -4.99 -10.07 9.07
C THR A 52 -4.87 -8.66 9.64
N SER A 53 -3.85 -8.39 10.46
CA SER A 53 -3.61 -7.05 11.03
C SER A 53 -2.28 -6.49 10.57
N LEU A 54 -2.24 -5.26 10.08
CA LEU A 54 -1.03 -4.55 9.69
C LEU A 54 -0.84 -3.39 10.65
N ARG A 55 0.23 -3.44 11.45
CA ARG A 55 0.65 -2.31 12.26
C ARG A 55 1.51 -1.40 11.42
N TYR A 56 1.13 -0.13 11.32
CA TYR A 56 1.82 0.86 10.52
C TYR A 56 2.15 2.09 11.35
N SER A 57 3.30 2.69 11.10
CA SER A 57 3.76 3.88 11.80
C SER A 57 3.29 5.15 11.11
N ASN A 58 3.23 6.23 11.89
CA ASN A 58 2.96 7.58 11.39
C ASN A 58 4.12 8.14 10.57
N ASN A 59 5.25 7.43 10.53
CA ASN A 59 6.42 7.75 9.72
C ASN A 59 6.36 6.97 8.41
N ASN A 60 6.03 7.68 7.32
CA ASN A 60 6.02 7.15 5.97
C ASN A 60 5.13 5.90 5.80
N TYR A 61 4.04 5.74 6.55
CA TYR A 61 3.17 4.54 6.47
C TYR A 61 3.93 3.21 6.72
N GLN A 62 5.10 3.24 7.36
CA GLN A 62 5.95 2.05 7.44
C GLN A 62 5.26 0.97 8.26
N VAL A 63 5.12 -0.23 7.68
CA VAL A 63 4.59 -1.42 8.37
C VAL A 63 5.73 -2.15 9.06
N ASP A 64 5.63 -2.35 10.37
CA ASP A 64 6.61 -3.06 11.18
C ASP A 64 6.11 -4.44 11.61
N GLN A 65 4.78 -4.64 11.69
CA GLN A 65 4.19 -5.92 12.08
C GLN A 65 3.02 -6.34 11.19
N ILE A 66 2.94 -7.65 10.89
CA ILE A 66 1.75 -8.30 10.35
C ILE A 66 1.32 -9.42 11.30
N ASN A 67 0.06 -9.43 11.72
CA ASN A 67 -0.49 -10.37 12.73
C ASN A 67 0.29 -10.38 14.05
N GLY A 68 0.84 -9.23 14.44
CA GLY A 68 1.71 -9.10 15.63
C GLY A 68 3.12 -9.67 15.45
N GLN A 69 3.44 -10.19 14.27
CA GLN A 69 4.78 -10.68 13.94
C GLN A 69 5.58 -9.59 13.24
N ASN A 70 6.81 -9.36 13.70
CA ASN A 70 7.71 -8.40 13.07
C ASN A 70 8.00 -8.80 11.63
N ILE A 71 8.02 -7.82 10.73
CA ILE A 71 8.40 -8.03 9.33
C ILE A 71 9.65 -7.25 8.99
N LEU A 72 10.39 -7.77 8.01
CA LEU A 72 11.40 -6.99 7.30
C LEU A 72 10.76 -6.34 6.09
N TYR A 73 11.02 -5.04 5.91
CA TYR A 73 10.56 -4.28 4.75
C TYR A 73 11.47 -4.57 3.55
N ASN A 74 11.28 -5.74 2.95
CA ASN A 74 11.99 -6.19 1.74
C ASN A 74 11.01 -6.83 0.75
N TYR A 75 11.20 -6.48 -0.51
CA TYR A 75 10.45 -7.04 -1.63
C TYR A 75 11.25 -8.16 -2.29
N PRO A 76 10.60 -9.28 -2.69
CA PRO A 76 11.22 -10.25 -3.56
C PRO A 76 11.50 -9.64 -4.94
N ASP A 77 12.47 -10.21 -5.65
CA ASP A 77 12.75 -9.91 -7.05
C ASP A 77 12.79 -11.24 -7.83
N PRO A 78 11.81 -11.51 -8.71
CA PRO A 78 10.72 -10.62 -9.11
C PRO A 78 9.61 -10.46 -8.05
N LEU A 79 8.88 -9.34 -8.13
CA LEU A 79 7.63 -9.13 -7.39
C LEU A 79 6.54 -10.07 -7.91
N PRO A 80 5.65 -10.55 -7.03
CA PRO A 80 4.56 -11.43 -7.42
C PRO A 80 3.44 -10.66 -8.13
N ASP A 81 2.63 -11.37 -8.90
CA ASP A 81 1.32 -10.88 -9.31
C ASP A 81 0.35 -10.83 -8.12
N PHE A 82 -0.62 -9.94 -8.20
CA PHE A 82 -1.67 -9.79 -7.20
C PHE A 82 -3.05 -10.06 -7.79
N ASN A 83 -3.62 -11.21 -7.44
CA ASN A 83 -4.95 -11.60 -7.86
C ASN A 83 -5.99 -11.08 -6.85
N ILE A 84 -6.84 -10.15 -7.27
CA ILE A 84 -7.89 -9.59 -6.40
C ILE A 84 -8.91 -10.65 -5.95
N ASN A 85 -9.11 -11.71 -6.72
CA ASN A 85 -10.10 -12.76 -6.40
C ASN A 85 -9.67 -13.64 -5.23
N THR A 86 -8.40 -13.60 -4.82
CA THR A 86 -7.95 -14.30 -3.62
C THR A 86 -8.14 -13.44 -2.38
N LEU A 87 -8.73 -12.26 -2.46
CA LEU A 87 -9.03 -11.46 -1.28
C LEU A 87 -10.35 -11.86 -0.64
N PRO A 88 -10.44 -11.92 0.69
CA PRO A 88 -9.36 -11.86 1.69
C PRO A 88 -8.59 -13.17 1.89
N SER A 89 -9.08 -14.30 1.36
CA SER A 89 -8.63 -15.66 1.69
C SER A 89 -7.14 -15.98 1.45
N GLY A 90 -6.46 -15.23 0.58
CA GLY A 90 -5.05 -15.36 0.24
C GLY A 90 -4.12 -14.70 1.27
N PHE A 91 -4.67 -13.92 2.20
CA PHE A 91 -3.91 -13.30 3.27
C PHE A 91 -3.72 -14.22 4.48
N PRO A 92 -2.64 -14.01 5.25
CA PRO A 92 -2.31 -14.85 6.38
C PRO A 92 -3.28 -14.58 7.54
N LEU A 93 -3.80 -15.66 8.11
CA LEU A 93 -4.63 -15.65 9.30
C LEU A 93 -3.82 -15.32 10.54
N GLN A 94 -4.48 -14.80 11.58
CA GLN A 94 -3.84 -14.51 12.86
C GLN A 94 -3.05 -15.73 13.39
N GLY A 95 -1.84 -15.50 13.89
CA GLY A 95 -0.94 -16.56 14.37
C GLY A 95 -0.13 -17.27 13.28
N THR A 96 -0.40 -17.00 12.00
CA THR A 96 0.37 -17.55 10.87
C THR A 96 1.41 -16.53 10.38
N ALA A 97 2.62 -17.01 10.12
CA ALA A 97 3.69 -16.19 9.55
C ALA A 97 3.42 -15.86 8.08
N VAL A 98 3.75 -14.62 7.71
CA VAL A 98 3.53 -14.10 6.36
C VAL A 98 4.68 -14.51 5.45
N ASN A 99 4.38 -15.08 4.29
CA ASN A 99 5.41 -15.34 3.29
C ASN A 99 5.73 -14.06 2.48
N ALA A 100 6.83 -14.08 1.71
CA ALA A 100 7.28 -12.92 0.94
C ALA A 100 6.23 -12.42 -0.08
N THR A 101 5.48 -13.34 -0.69
CA THR A 101 4.41 -13.04 -1.65
C THR A 101 3.26 -12.28 -0.98
N GLN A 102 2.70 -12.85 0.09
CA GLN A 102 1.61 -12.26 0.87
C GLN A 102 2.00 -10.90 1.43
N LYS A 103 3.21 -10.79 1.96
CA LYS A 103 3.75 -9.51 2.46
C LYS A 103 3.78 -8.46 1.35
N SER A 104 4.30 -8.81 0.17
CA SER A 104 4.37 -7.86 -0.95
C SER A 104 3.00 -7.39 -1.38
N GLN A 105 2.04 -8.30 -1.52
CA GLN A 105 0.65 -7.97 -1.87
C GLN A 105 0.01 -7.05 -0.82
N LEU A 106 0.19 -7.34 0.47
CA LEU A 106 -0.31 -6.51 1.57
C LEU A 106 0.30 -5.10 1.58
N LEU A 107 1.62 -4.99 1.38
CA LEU A 107 2.30 -3.70 1.31
C LEU A 107 1.84 -2.89 0.09
N PHE A 108 1.70 -3.51 -1.08
CA PHE A 108 1.20 -2.84 -2.28
C PHE A 108 -0.25 -2.41 -2.14
N LEU A 109 -1.09 -3.25 -1.52
CA LEU A 109 -2.50 -2.97 -1.30
C LEU A 109 -2.69 -1.76 -0.37
N LEU A 110 -1.88 -1.61 0.68
CA LEU A 110 -2.11 -0.60 1.72
C LEU A 110 -1.06 0.52 1.71
N PRO A 111 0.14 0.38 2.31
CA PRO A 111 1.07 1.50 2.44
C PRO A 111 1.54 2.06 1.08
N GLU A 112 1.78 1.24 0.05
CA GLU A 112 2.20 1.78 -1.25
C GLU A 112 1.07 2.49 -1.99
N ALA A 113 -0.17 1.99 -1.92
CA ALA A 113 -1.34 2.69 -2.44
C ALA A 113 -1.65 3.97 -1.64
N ALA A 114 -1.39 3.98 -0.33
CA ALA A 114 -1.52 5.19 0.49
C ALA A 114 -0.50 6.27 0.05
N ARG A 115 0.70 5.85 -0.36
CA ARG A 115 1.79 6.71 -0.85
C ARG A 115 1.60 7.16 -2.31
N SER A 116 0.91 6.41 -3.16
CA SER A 116 0.86 6.65 -4.61
C SER A 116 -0.56 6.53 -5.18
N GLU A 117 -1.06 7.60 -5.81
CA GLU A 117 -2.38 7.57 -6.47
C GLU A 117 -2.39 6.64 -7.70
N GLU A 118 -1.25 6.45 -8.35
CA GLU A 118 -1.13 5.52 -9.47
C GLU A 118 -1.35 4.07 -9.00
N ILE A 119 -0.70 3.69 -7.90
CA ILE A 119 -0.89 2.35 -7.30
C ILE A 119 -2.32 2.20 -6.81
N GLN A 120 -2.87 3.19 -6.09
CA GLN A 120 -4.28 3.18 -5.67
C GLN A 120 -5.22 2.98 -6.85
N SER A 121 -5.06 3.75 -7.93
CA SER A 121 -5.97 3.71 -9.08
C SER A 121 -5.97 2.35 -9.78
N ARG A 122 -4.80 1.71 -9.88
CA ARG A 122 -4.68 0.35 -10.44
C ARG A 122 -5.34 -0.70 -9.55
N MET A 123 -5.18 -0.58 -8.23
CA MET A 123 -5.87 -1.45 -7.27
C MET A 123 -7.39 -1.27 -7.37
N GLU A 124 -7.89 -0.03 -7.39
CA GLU A 124 -9.30 0.30 -7.55
C GLU A 124 -9.88 -0.25 -8.87
N ALA A 125 -9.18 -0.06 -9.99
CA ALA A 125 -9.60 -0.61 -11.27
C ALA A 125 -9.65 -2.14 -11.29
N ALA A 126 -8.69 -2.80 -10.63
CA ALA A 126 -8.70 -4.26 -10.51
C ALA A 126 -9.83 -4.77 -9.62
N PHE A 127 -10.21 -4.03 -8.57
CA PHE A 127 -11.39 -4.32 -7.76
C PHE A 127 -12.69 -4.23 -8.57
N SER A 128 -12.80 -3.26 -9.47
CA SER A 128 -13.98 -3.13 -10.35
C SER A 128 -14.07 -4.23 -11.40
N ASN A 129 -12.93 -4.72 -11.89
CA ASN A 129 -12.86 -5.64 -13.02
C ASN A 129 -12.48 -7.08 -12.64
N ALA A 130 -12.36 -7.39 -11.35
CA ALA A 130 -11.90 -8.69 -10.83
C ALA A 130 -10.56 -9.16 -11.46
N ALA A 131 -9.64 -8.23 -11.67
CA ALA A 131 -8.42 -8.45 -12.44
C ALA A 131 -7.20 -8.82 -11.58
N THR A 132 -6.20 -9.42 -12.24
CA THR A 132 -4.85 -9.60 -11.67
C THR A 132 -3.99 -8.38 -12.00
N ILE A 133 -3.21 -7.92 -11.03
CA ILE A 133 -2.26 -6.82 -11.17
C ILE A 133 -0.85 -7.37 -11.15
N ALA A 134 -0.07 -7.10 -12.21
CA ALA A 134 1.37 -7.33 -12.17
C ALA A 134 2.03 -6.25 -11.28
N LEU A 135 2.64 -6.64 -10.16
CA LEU A 135 3.30 -5.68 -9.26
C LEU A 135 4.69 -5.28 -9.77
N GLN A 136 5.36 -6.13 -10.57
CA GLN A 136 6.72 -5.87 -11.06
C GLN A 136 6.89 -4.52 -11.77
N PRO A 137 6.00 -4.10 -12.69
CA PRO A 137 6.10 -2.78 -13.31
C PRO A 137 6.01 -1.61 -12.33
N LEU A 138 5.30 -1.79 -11.20
CA LEU A 138 5.11 -0.77 -10.18
C LEU A 138 6.31 -0.62 -9.24
N ALA A 139 7.27 -1.56 -9.29
CA ALA A 139 8.45 -1.57 -8.42
C ALA A 139 9.23 -0.26 -8.46
N VAL A 140 9.34 0.37 -9.63
CA VAL A 140 10.11 1.62 -9.79
C VAL A 140 9.49 2.77 -8.98
N LEU A 141 8.16 2.84 -8.89
CA LEU A 141 7.45 3.88 -8.13
C LEU A 141 7.70 3.75 -6.63
N VAL A 142 7.79 2.52 -6.13
CA VAL A 142 8.07 2.21 -4.72
C VAL A 142 9.54 2.44 -4.40
N LYS A 143 10.45 1.89 -5.21
CA LYS A 143 11.91 2.01 -5.02
C LYS A 143 12.40 3.46 -5.09
N LYS A 144 11.71 4.32 -5.83
CA LYS A 144 12.07 5.72 -6.03
C LYS A 144 11.18 6.71 -5.28
N TYR A 145 10.29 6.23 -4.41
CA TYR A 145 9.38 7.07 -3.62
C TYR A 145 10.07 8.27 -2.96
N SER A 146 11.13 8.03 -2.17
CA SER A 146 11.85 9.11 -1.47
C SER A 146 12.50 10.12 -2.41
N ALA A 147 13.05 9.66 -3.55
CA ALA A 147 13.65 10.53 -4.55
C ALA A 147 12.58 11.36 -5.27
N THR A 148 11.43 10.76 -5.57
CA THR A 148 10.28 11.47 -6.15
C THR A 148 9.71 12.50 -5.18
N CYS A 149 9.57 12.17 -3.89
CA CYS A 149 9.17 13.11 -2.85
C CYS A 149 10.11 14.32 -2.77
N ALA A 150 11.43 14.10 -2.86
CA ALA A 150 12.41 15.19 -2.84
C ALA A 150 12.22 16.15 -4.03
N VAL A 151 12.01 15.62 -5.24
CA VAL A 151 11.73 16.43 -6.43
C VAL A 151 10.39 17.16 -6.33
N ALA A 152 9.37 16.50 -5.79
CA ALA A 152 8.01 17.06 -5.66
C ALA A 152 7.82 17.98 -4.44
N GLY A 153 8.83 18.17 -3.60
CA GLY A 153 8.72 18.94 -2.36
C GLY A 153 7.76 18.32 -1.34
N VAL A 154 7.57 17.00 -1.36
CA VAL A 154 6.72 16.26 -0.43
C VAL A 154 7.56 15.71 0.72
N ASN A 155 7.16 15.95 1.96
CA ASN A 155 7.82 15.37 3.13
C ASN A 155 7.65 13.84 3.12
N VAL A 156 8.75 13.09 3.10
CA VAL A 156 8.74 11.62 3.06
C VAL A 156 8.19 11.00 4.36
N ALA A 157 8.50 11.59 5.51
CA ALA A 157 8.06 11.09 6.80
C ALA A 157 6.57 11.36 7.04
N HIS A 158 6.12 12.56 6.70
CA HIS A 158 4.73 12.99 6.89
C HIS A 158 4.15 13.61 5.61
N PRO A 159 3.89 12.81 4.57
CA PRO A 159 3.40 13.31 3.30
C PRO A 159 2.00 13.92 3.42
N ALA A 160 1.88 15.19 3.05
CA ALA A 160 0.62 15.93 3.05
C ALA A 160 -0.39 15.41 2.01
N ARG A 161 0.08 14.69 0.99
CA ARG A 161 -0.71 14.05 -0.07
C ARG A 161 0.04 12.81 -0.61
N PRO A 162 -0.65 11.84 -1.23
CA PRO A 162 0.02 10.84 -2.06
C PRO A 162 0.77 11.48 -3.23
N LEU A 163 1.78 10.79 -3.75
CA LEU A 163 2.42 11.11 -5.01
C LEU A 163 1.47 10.81 -6.17
N VAL A 164 1.47 11.70 -7.15
CA VAL A 164 0.65 11.61 -8.36
C VAL A 164 1.53 11.34 -9.58
N ARG A 165 0.91 10.97 -10.70
CA ARG A 165 1.61 10.73 -11.99
C ARG A 165 2.61 11.84 -12.33
N ALA A 166 2.21 13.09 -12.17
CA ALA A 166 3.06 14.25 -12.47
C ALA A 166 4.35 14.29 -11.64
N ASP A 167 4.32 13.87 -10.37
CA ASP A 167 5.52 13.85 -9.52
C ASP A 167 6.55 12.85 -10.03
N TYR A 168 6.10 11.65 -10.40
CA TYR A 168 6.97 10.61 -10.95
C TYR A 168 7.55 11.00 -12.31
N LEU A 169 6.75 11.65 -13.17
CA LEU A 169 7.25 12.19 -14.44
C LEU A 169 8.25 13.32 -14.23
N ALA A 170 8.04 14.20 -13.23
CA ALA A 170 9.00 15.24 -12.88
C ALA A 170 10.33 14.62 -12.42
N TYR A 171 10.30 13.60 -11.56
CA TYR A 171 11.49 12.84 -11.17
C TYR A 171 12.16 12.16 -12.38
N ALA A 172 11.40 11.51 -13.26
CA ALA A 172 11.97 10.88 -14.45
C ALA A 172 12.70 11.89 -15.35
N ASN A 173 12.22 13.12 -15.43
CA ASN A 173 12.86 14.20 -16.19
C ASN A 173 14.17 14.70 -15.58
N THR A 174 14.45 14.45 -14.29
CA THR A 174 15.76 14.77 -13.69
C THR A 174 16.84 13.74 -14.04
N LEU A 175 16.45 12.60 -14.63
CA LEU A 175 17.36 11.52 -14.97
C LEU A 175 17.83 11.59 -16.44
N PRO A 176 19.04 11.10 -16.76
CA PRO A 176 19.50 10.99 -18.15
C PRO A 176 18.53 10.17 -19.03
N PRO A 177 18.43 10.45 -20.35
CA PRO A 177 17.48 9.78 -21.25
C PRO A 177 17.49 8.25 -21.20
N ASN A 178 18.67 7.63 -21.07
CA ASN A 178 18.85 6.16 -21.08
C ASN A 178 18.88 5.54 -19.68
N ASN A 179 18.55 6.29 -18.64
CA ASN A 179 18.51 5.76 -17.28
C ASN A 179 17.37 4.71 -17.17
N PRO A 180 17.62 3.49 -16.64
CA PRO A 180 16.60 2.45 -16.53
C PRO A 180 15.35 2.86 -15.73
N ASP A 181 15.51 3.66 -14.66
CA ASP A 181 14.38 4.14 -13.86
C ASP A 181 13.51 5.11 -14.68
N ARG A 182 14.14 5.99 -15.47
CA ARG A 182 13.43 6.90 -16.38
C ARG A 182 12.62 6.12 -17.40
N VAL A 183 13.26 5.16 -18.07
CA VAL A 183 12.60 4.32 -19.08
C VAL A 183 11.43 3.56 -18.47
N ALA A 184 11.61 2.93 -17.30
CA ALA A 184 10.55 2.20 -16.61
C ALA A 184 9.37 3.11 -16.21
N ILE A 185 9.65 4.31 -15.69
CA ILE A 185 8.60 5.28 -15.33
C ILE A 185 7.86 5.76 -16.58
N LEU A 186 8.56 6.10 -17.66
CA LEU A 186 7.94 6.56 -18.91
C LEU A 186 7.17 5.46 -19.64
N GLN A 187 7.59 4.20 -19.54
CA GLN A 187 6.80 3.09 -20.08
C GLN A 187 5.54 2.81 -19.26
N LEU A 188 5.62 2.98 -17.94
CA LEU A 188 4.49 2.76 -17.04
C LEU A 188 3.46 3.90 -17.08
N LEU A 189 3.94 5.14 -17.19
CA LEU A 189 3.18 6.39 -17.03
C LEU A 189 3.27 7.30 -18.28
N GLY A 190 3.71 6.79 -19.42
CA GLY A 190 3.75 7.51 -20.69
C GLY A 190 2.40 7.60 -21.37
#